data_AF-A0A1W7R8A2-F1
#
_entry.id   AF-A0A1W7R8A2-F1
#
_cell.length_a   1.000
_cell.length_b   1.000
_cell.length_c   1.000
_cell.angle_alpha   90.00
_cell.angle_beta   90.00
_cell.angle_gamma   90.00
#
_symmetry.space_group_name_H-M   'P 1'
#
loop_
_entity.id
_entity.type
_entity.pdbx_description
1 polymer ?
#
loop_
_entity_poly.entity_id
_entity_poly.type
_entity_poly.pdbx_seq_one_letter_code
_entity_poly.pdbx_strand_id
1 'polypeptide(L)'
;RADMCCRQHDYCKLNIPGMATKWDLFNYRPYTISHCSCDQRFRTCLKMSDSSDANMVGKLFFNIVQSKCFVLKPETVCSKSSWWGKCEKKTRRKRAHIRDNRKY
;
A
#
# COMPACT_ATOMS: atom_id res chain seq x y z
N ARG A 1 -17.30 -1.49 -16.35
CA ARG A 1 -17.12 -0.39 -15.36
C ARG A 1 -16.14 -0.79 -14.25
N ALA A 2 -16.25 -1.99 -13.67
CA ALA A 2 -15.26 -2.53 -12.73
C ALA A 2 -13.82 -2.52 -13.30
N ASP A 3 -13.64 -2.98 -14.54
CA ASP A 3 -12.33 -2.99 -15.24
C ASP A 3 -11.63 -1.62 -15.24
N MET A 4 -12.38 -0.53 -15.47
CA MET A 4 -11.84 0.83 -15.42
C MET A 4 -11.29 1.18 -14.03
N CYS A 5 -12.02 0.84 -12.97
CA CYS A 5 -11.56 1.05 -11.59
C CYS A 5 -10.30 0.22 -11.28
N CYS A 6 -10.25 -1.03 -11.76
CA CYS A 6 -9.08 -1.90 -11.59
C CYS A 6 -7.85 -1.34 -12.33
N ARG A 7 -8.00 -0.97 -13.62
CA ARG A 7 -6.90 -0.35 -14.40
C ARG A 7 -6.38 0.91 -13.74
N GLN A 8 -7.26 1.78 -13.23
CA GLN A 8 -6.84 2.99 -12.52
C GLN A 8 -6.08 2.66 -11.22
N HIS A 9 -6.46 1.59 -10.51
CA HIS A 9 -5.78 1.12 -9.32
C HIS A 9 -4.39 0.54 -9.63
N ASP A 10 -4.27 -0.23 -10.71
CA ASP A 10 -3.00 -0.82 -11.16
C ASP A 10 -1.95 0.24 -11.53
N TYR A 11 -2.38 1.41 -12.02
CA TYR A 11 -1.49 2.55 -12.29
C TYR A 11 -0.99 3.28 -11.02
N CYS A 12 -1.30 2.79 -9.82
CA CYS A 12 -0.80 3.38 -8.58
C CYS A 12 0.74 3.33 -8.54
N LYS A 13 1.38 4.50 -8.68
CA LYS A 13 2.85 4.66 -8.64
C LYS A 13 3.46 4.27 -7.27
N LEU A 14 2.65 4.35 -6.22
CA LEU A 14 3.04 4.00 -4.86
C LEU A 14 2.56 2.59 -4.54
N ASN A 15 3.30 1.59 -5.02
CA ASN A 15 3.08 0.19 -4.74
C ASN A 15 4.36 -0.52 -4.26
N ILE A 16 4.19 -1.60 -3.51
CA ILE A 16 5.24 -2.56 -3.14
C ILE A 16 4.82 -3.91 -3.74
N PRO A 17 5.56 -4.44 -4.74
CA PRO A 17 5.26 -5.74 -5.33
C PRO A 17 5.24 -6.86 -4.29
N GLY A 18 4.58 -7.97 -4.62
CA GLY A 18 4.65 -9.19 -3.81
C GLY A 18 6.09 -9.69 -3.68
N MET A 19 6.47 -10.17 -2.51
CA MET A 19 7.80 -10.73 -2.22
C MET A 19 8.97 -9.76 -2.54
N ALA A 20 8.73 -8.45 -2.44
CA ALA A 20 9.73 -7.41 -2.71
C ALA A 20 9.88 -6.42 -1.56
N THR A 21 11.05 -5.78 -1.46
CA THR A 21 11.32 -4.68 -0.53
C THR A 21 11.18 -3.33 -1.22
N LYS A 22 10.46 -2.40 -0.60
CA LYS A 22 10.47 -0.99 -1.00
C LYS A 22 10.13 -0.11 0.20
N TRP A 23 10.71 1.08 0.27
CA TRP A 23 10.54 2.01 1.41
C TRP A 23 10.79 1.35 2.77
N ASP A 24 11.88 0.59 2.88
CA ASP A 24 12.32 -0.08 4.11
C ASP A 24 11.25 -1.01 4.73
N LEU A 25 10.42 -1.62 3.88
CA LEU A 25 9.44 -2.64 4.22
C LEU A 25 9.47 -3.78 3.18
N PHE A 26 9.58 -5.02 3.65
CA PHE A 26 9.42 -6.22 2.83
C PHE A 26 7.95 -6.66 2.81
N ASN A 27 7.39 -6.83 1.62
CA ASN A 27 6.03 -7.31 1.46
C ASN A 27 6.00 -8.85 1.39
N TYR A 28 5.76 -9.50 2.52
CA TYR A 28 5.62 -10.97 2.61
C TYR A 28 4.39 -11.56 1.89
N ARG A 29 3.52 -10.72 1.30
CA ARG A 29 2.33 -11.18 0.60
C ARG A 29 2.68 -11.60 -0.83
N PRO A 30 1.97 -12.59 -1.41
CA PRO A 30 2.16 -12.99 -2.80
C PRO A 30 1.50 -12.03 -3.81
N TYR A 31 1.01 -10.88 -3.34
CA TYR A 31 0.36 -9.85 -4.16
C TYR A 31 0.90 -8.47 -3.84
N THR A 32 0.77 -7.56 -4.80
CA THR A 32 1.16 -6.15 -4.67
C THR A 32 0.28 -5.44 -3.65
N ILE A 33 0.89 -4.72 -2.71
CA ILE A 33 0.19 -3.77 -1.84
C ILE A 33 0.37 -2.35 -2.37
N SER A 34 -0.71 -1.57 -2.38
CA SER A 34 -0.73 -0.19 -2.85
C SER A 34 -0.83 0.79 -1.70
N HIS A 35 -0.55 2.06 -1.96
CA HIS A 35 -0.71 3.11 -0.94
C HIS A 35 -2.19 3.23 -0.57
N CYS A 36 -2.50 3.48 0.71
CA CYS A 36 -3.89 3.51 1.19
C CYS A 36 -4.77 4.54 0.47
N SER A 37 -4.19 5.61 -0.05
CA SER A 37 -4.94 6.58 -0.88
C SER A 37 -5.38 5.99 -2.23
N CYS A 38 -4.60 5.09 -2.83
CA CYS A 38 -4.98 4.38 -4.05
C CYS A 38 -6.14 3.43 -3.77
N ASP A 39 -6.05 2.65 -2.70
CA ASP A 39 -7.10 1.70 -2.32
C ASP A 39 -8.40 2.43 -1.90
N GLN A 40 -8.31 3.58 -1.25
CA GLN A 40 -9.48 4.42 -0.96
C GLN A 40 -10.18 4.92 -2.23
N ARG A 41 -9.41 5.38 -3.22
CA ARG A 41 -9.95 5.82 -4.52
C ARG A 41 -10.57 4.63 -5.27
N PHE A 42 -9.90 3.48 -5.26
CA PHE A 42 -10.40 2.25 -5.86
C PHE A 42 -11.74 1.83 -5.25
N ARG A 43 -11.83 1.78 -3.92
CA ARG A 43 -13.07 1.52 -3.20
C ARG A 43 -14.19 2.48 -3.59
N THR A 44 -13.87 3.77 -3.69
CA THR A 44 -14.85 4.81 -4.04
C THR A 44 -15.32 4.64 -5.49
N CYS A 45 -14.40 4.39 -6.42
CA CYS A 45 -14.73 4.12 -7.83
C CYS A 45 -15.67 2.93 -7.98
N LEU A 46 -15.37 1.82 -7.31
CA LEU A 46 -16.20 0.62 -7.34
C LEU A 46 -17.61 0.88 -6.80
N LYS A 47 -17.74 1.64 -5.69
CA LYS A 47 -19.04 2.03 -5.14
C LYS A 47 -19.84 2.93 -6.09
N MET A 48 -19.18 3.89 -6.72
CA MET A 48 -19.83 4.82 -7.64
C MET A 48 -20.20 4.18 -9.00
N SER A 49 -19.51 3.11 -9.39
CA SER A 49 -19.81 2.34 -10.61
C SER A 49 -21.20 1.70 -10.59
N ASP A 50 -21.70 1.38 -9.39
CA ASP A 50 -22.99 0.77 -9.10
C ASP A 50 -23.34 -0.40 -10.05
N SER A 51 -22.40 -1.33 -10.22
CA SER A 51 -22.59 -2.53 -11.03
C SER A 51 -22.33 -3.78 -10.21
N SER A 52 -23.01 -4.89 -10.55
CA SER A 52 -22.85 -6.17 -9.85
C SER A 52 -21.38 -6.59 -9.77
N ASP A 53 -20.66 -6.53 -10.89
CA ASP A 53 -19.23 -6.87 -10.96
C ASP A 53 -18.37 -6.00 -10.05
N ALA A 54 -18.62 -4.69 -10.01
CA ALA A 54 -17.84 -3.77 -9.17
C ALA A 54 -18.09 -4.04 -7.68
N ASN A 55 -19.33 -4.37 -7.32
CA ASN A 55 -19.71 -4.75 -5.96
C ASN A 55 -19.09 -6.09 -5.54
N MET A 56 -19.04 -7.06 -6.44
CA MET A 56 -18.37 -8.35 -6.20
C MET A 56 -16.87 -8.14 -5.99
N VAL A 57 -16.20 -7.42 -6.89
CA VAL A 57 -14.76 -7.10 -6.79
C VAL A 57 -14.46 -6.38 -5.47
N GLY A 58 -15.29 -5.41 -5.12
CA GLY A 58 -15.16 -4.66 -3.87
C GLY A 58 -15.25 -5.55 -2.63
N LYS A 59 -16.29 -6.39 -2.53
CA LYS A 59 -16.44 -7.34 -1.42
C LYS A 59 -15.27 -8.33 -1.35
N LEU A 60 -14.84 -8.86 -2.49
CA LEU A 60 -13.71 -9.78 -2.55
C LEU A 60 -12.42 -9.12 -2.02
N PHE A 61 -12.06 -7.95 -2.55
CA PHE A 61 -10.81 -7.28 -2.22
C PHE A 61 -10.76 -6.77 -0.77
N PHE A 62 -11.81 -6.08 -0.32
CA PHE A 62 -11.80 -5.35 0.95
C PHE A 62 -12.39 -6.13 2.15
N ASN A 63 -13.27 -7.11 1.92
CA ASN A 63 -13.94 -7.83 3.00
C ASN A 63 -13.44 -9.28 3.15
N ILE A 64 -13.21 -9.99 2.04
CA ILE A 64 -12.80 -11.40 2.03
C ILE A 64 -11.27 -11.53 2.09
N VAL A 65 -10.56 -11.03 1.08
CA VAL A 65 -9.09 -11.07 1.03
C VAL A 65 -8.49 -10.13 2.08
N GLN A 66 -9.21 -9.07 2.42
CA GLN A 66 -8.76 -8.01 3.35
C GLN A 66 -7.36 -7.51 2.99
N SER A 67 -7.16 -7.24 1.70
CA SER A 67 -5.89 -6.77 1.17
C SER A 67 -5.40 -5.59 2.00
N LYS A 68 -4.12 -5.58 2.36
CA LYS A 68 -3.54 -4.50 3.15
C LYS A 68 -3.04 -3.38 2.23
N CYS A 69 -3.01 -2.17 2.77
CA CYS A 69 -2.39 -1.03 2.13
C CYS A 69 -1.20 -0.54 2.97
N PHE A 70 -0.47 0.45 2.48
CA PHE A 70 0.56 1.11 3.28
C PHE A 70 0.48 2.64 3.21
N VAL A 71 1.05 3.30 4.21
CA VAL A 71 1.31 4.75 4.23
C VAL A 71 2.80 5.01 4.34
N LEU A 72 3.27 6.11 3.73
CA LEU A 72 4.66 6.55 3.88
C LEU A 72 4.78 7.57 5.00
N LYS A 73 5.65 7.31 5.98
CA LYS A 73 5.97 8.26 7.04
C LYS A 73 7.44 8.65 6.99
N PRO A 74 7.78 9.94 7.23
CA PRO A 74 9.16 10.33 7.38
C PRO A 74 9.71 9.82 8.71
N GLU A 75 10.81 9.07 8.67
CA GLU A 75 11.53 8.59 9.84
C GLU A 75 12.97 9.11 9.82
N THR A 76 13.51 9.39 11.01
CA THR A 76 14.92 9.74 11.16
C THR A 76 15.69 8.46 11.45
N VAL A 77 16.52 8.04 10.50
CA VAL A 77 17.34 6.83 10.62
C VAL A 77 18.81 7.19 10.74
N CYS A 78 19.58 6.32 11.40
CA CYS A 78 21.02 6.46 11.42
C CYS A 78 21.60 5.98 10.08
N SER A 79 22.23 6.89 9.33
CA SER A 79 22.90 6.56 8.06
C SER A 79 24.37 6.18 8.24
N LYS A 80 24.99 6.58 9.34
CA LYS A 80 26.39 6.27 9.65
C LYS A 80 26.53 6.13 11.16
N SER A 81 27.09 4.99 11.57
CA SER A 81 27.43 4.69 12.95
C SER A 81 28.94 4.57 13.10
N SER A 82 29.46 4.89 14.27
CA SER A 82 30.85 4.62 14.65
C SER A 82 31.05 3.12 14.89
N TRP A 83 32.31 2.68 14.98
CA TRP A 83 32.62 1.28 15.31
C TRP A 83 32.05 0.88 16.70
N TRP A 84 32.01 1.82 17.65
CA TRP A 84 31.38 1.59 18.97
C TRP A 84 29.84 1.66 18.96
N GLY A 85 29.19 1.73 17.79
CA GLY A 85 27.73 1.74 17.65
C GLY A 85 27.05 3.10 17.85
N LYS A 86 27.80 4.18 18.10
CA LYS A 86 27.23 5.54 18.25
C LYS A 86 26.78 6.07 16.89
N CYS A 87 25.53 6.56 16.79
CA CYS A 87 25.07 7.20 15.55
C CYS A 87 25.77 8.54 15.31
N GLU A 88 26.54 8.63 14.22
CA GLU A 88 27.27 9.84 13.84
C GLU A 88 26.46 10.74 12.88
N LYS A 89 25.66 10.13 11.99
CA LYS A 89 24.88 10.88 10.99
C LYS A 89 23.45 10.36 10.88
N LYS A 90 22.49 11.26 11.12
CA LYS A 90 21.06 11.02 10.95
C LYS A 90 20.59 11.52 9.59
N THR A 91 19.66 10.79 8.97
CA THR A 91 19.01 11.21 7.71
C THR A 91 17.51 10.96 7.81
N ARG A 92 16.70 11.79 7.13
CA ARG A 92 15.26 11.58 7.03
C ARG A 92 14.95 10.78 5.77
N ARG A 93 14.23 9.67 5.92
CA ARG A 93 13.78 8.83 4.80
C ARG A 93 12.31 8.47 4.96
N LYS A 94 11.64 8.13 3.87
CA LYS A 94 10.24 7.68 3.89
C LYS A 94 10.21 6.17 4.10
N ARG A 95 9.55 5.72 5.17
CA ARG A 95 9.31 4.31 5.46
C ARG A 95 7.84 3.95 5.26
N ALA A 96 7.58 2.78 4.69
CA ALA A 96 6.24 2.24 4.56
C ALA A 96 5.77 1.60 5.86
N HIS A 97 4.51 1.89 6.23
CA HIS A 97 3.82 1.23 7.34
C HIS A 97 2.53 0.60 6.83
N ILE A 98 2.39 -0.70 7.06
CA ILE A 98 1.19 -1.45 6.71
C ILE A 98 -0.01 -0.95 7.53
N ARG A 99 -1.16 -0.91 6.88
CA ARG A 99 -2.46 -0.55 7.43
C ARG A 99 -3.54 -1.47 6.87
N ASP A 100 -4.63 -1.57 7.62
CA ASP A 100 -5.84 -2.24 7.16
C ASP A 100 -6.63 -1.31 6.25
N ASN A 101 -7.17 -1.89 5.18
CA ASN A 101 -8.14 -1.17 4.36
C ASN A 101 -9.49 -1.07 5.05
N ARG A 102 -10.27 -0.05 4.68
CA ARG A 102 -11.68 0.06 5.07
C ARG A 102 -12.49 -0.98 4.30
N LYS A 103 -13.36 -1.70 5.02
CA LYS A 103 -14.32 -2.64 4.42
C LYS A 103 -15.14 -1.99 3.31
N TYR A 104 -15.44 -2.74 2.25
CA TYR A 104 -16.28 -2.32 1.13
C TYR A 104 -17.67 -1.98 1.64
#